data_AF-A0A7X5UM86-F1
#
_entry.id   AF-A0A7X5UM86-F1
#
_cell.length_a   1.000
_cell.length_b   1.000
_cell.length_c   1.000
_cell.angle_alpha   90.00
_cell.angle_beta   90.00
_cell.angle_gamma   90.00
#
_symmetry.space_group_name_H-M   'P 1'
#
loop_
_entity.id
_entity.type
_entity.pdbx_description
1 polymer ?
#
loop_
_entity_poly.entity_id
_entity_poly.type
_entity_poly.pdbx_seq_one_letter_code
_entity_poly.pdbx_strand_id
1 'polypeptide(L)'
;MADLFGSSTGPAEPAVQVSGSLYRVRHFAEEARQGRLAALEALRRAEAEVDAYLARQAQARDAEVRAAGEGKVAADPRPTSAQAARTIAPRVGTQRARILAAIVEYGGLTDHELAERLGMLDNSVRPRRTELVSGGFAADSGRVRTHRGTAWVVWEATEEGRAWWRSLLGGAA
;
A
#
# COMPACT_ATOMS: atom_id res chain seq x y z
N MET A 1 -24.05 47.76 -30.37
CA MET A 1 -24.24 46.31 -30.63
C MET A 1 -23.23 45.58 -29.79
N ALA A 2 -23.71 44.82 -28.81
CA ALA A 2 -22.95 44.31 -27.67
C ALA A 2 -22.01 43.14 -28.01
N ASP A 3 -20.88 43.11 -27.30
CA ASP A 3 -19.93 42.00 -27.19
C ASP A 3 -20.59 40.72 -26.68
N LEU A 4 -20.45 39.62 -27.43
CA LEU A 4 -21.00 38.31 -27.10
C LEU A 4 -20.04 37.18 -27.46
N PHE A 5 -18.84 37.13 -26.85
CA PHE A 5 -18.10 35.87 -26.70
C PHE A 5 -17.29 35.88 -25.40
N GLY A 6 -18.00 35.65 -24.30
CA GLY A 6 -17.38 35.28 -23.03
C GLY A 6 -16.67 33.94 -23.19
N SER A 7 -15.33 33.97 -23.18
CA SER A 7 -14.50 32.77 -23.11
C SER A 7 -14.70 32.15 -21.72
N SER A 8 -15.46 31.07 -21.68
CA SER A 8 -15.63 30.21 -20.51
C SER A 8 -14.30 29.49 -20.24
N THR A 9 -13.50 30.04 -19.33
CA THR A 9 -12.46 29.29 -18.62
C THR A 9 -13.17 28.27 -17.74
N GLY A 10 -13.35 27.05 -18.25
CA GLY A 10 -13.78 25.91 -17.47
C GLY A 10 -12.81 25.64 -16.31
N PRO A 11 -13.29 25.14 -15.16
CA PRO A 11 -12.41 24.84 -14.04
C PRO A 11 -11.34 23.84 -14.46
N ALA A 12 -10.08 24.18 -14.20
CA ALA A 12 -8.94 23.32 -14.43
C ALA A 12 -9.19 21.95 -13.77
N GLU A 13 -9.08 20.88 -14.55
CA GLU A 13 -9.14 19.51 -14.05
C GLU A 13 -8.16 19.37 -12.86
N PRO A 14 -8.58 18.79 -11.72
CA PRO A 14 -7.68 18.63 -10.60
C PRO A 14 -6.51 17.74 -11.03
N ALA A 15 -5.30 18.30 -11.01
CA ALA A 15 -4.08 17.59 -11.30
C ALA A 15 -3.99 16.37 -10.38
N VAL A 16 -4.24 15.18 -10.94
CA VAL A 16 -4.06 13.90 -10.26
C VAL A 16 -2.62 13.88 -9.75
N GLN A 17 -2.44 13.97 -8.43
CA GLN A 17 -1.14 13.83 -7.78
C GLN A 17 -0.73 12.36 -7.87
N VAL A 18 -0.08 12.03 -8.98
CA VAL A 18 0.60 10.76 -9.17
C VAL A 18 1.89 10.86 -8.36
N SER A 19 2.02 10.10 -7.28
CA SER A 19 3.26 10.01 -6.49
C SER A 19 4.10 8.80 -6.94
N GLY A 20 5.41 8.87 -6.74
CA GLY A 20 6.35 7.77 -7.01
C GLY A 20 6.85 7.67 -8.45
N SER A 21 7.19 6.45 -8.90
CA SER A 21 7.81 6.15 -10.21
C SER A 21 7.04 6.74 -11.41
N LEU A 22 5.71 6.78 -11.31
CA LEU A 22 4.83 7.30 -12.35
C LEU A 22 4.84 8.83 -12.45
N TYR A 23 5.17 9.54 -11.36
CA TYR A 23 5.42 10.99 -11.39
C TYR A 23 6.62 11.32 -12.26
N ARG A 24 7.71 10.56 -12.10
CA ARG A 24 8.95 10.79 -12.86
C ARG A 24 8.77 10.48 -14.34
N VAL A 25 8.04 9.42 -14.68
CA VAL A 25 7.64 9.11 -16.06
C VAL A 25 6.83 10.27 -16.68
N ARG A 26 5.81 10.78 -15.96
CA ARG A 26 5.02 11.92 -16.41
C ARG A 26 5.86 13.20 -16.56
N HIS A 27 6.76 13.44 -15.61
CA HIS A 27 7.68 14.57 -15.64
C HIS A 27 8.57 14.53 -16.88
N PHE A 28 9.19 13.39 -17.20
CA PHE A 28 10.02 13.27 -18.41
C PHE A 28 9.21 13.49 -19.71
N ALA A 29 7.96 13.02 -19.75
CA ALA A 29 7.07 13.26 -20.88
C ALA A 29 6.71 14.76 -21.03
N GLU A 30 6.54 15.48 -19.92
CA GLU A 30 6.29 16.92 -19.90
C GLU A 30 7.53 17.73 -20.31
N GLU A 31 8.73 17.34 -19.86
CA GLU A 31 9.99 17.94 -20.30
C GLU A 31 10.19 17.82 -21.81
N ALA A 32 9.88 16.64 -22.38
CA ALA A 32 9.96 16.43 -23.83
C ALA A 32 8.94 17.23 -24.62
N ARG A 33 7.70 17.33 -24.12
CA ARG A 33 6.64 18.14 -24.75
C ARG A 33 7.01 19.62 -24.80
N GLN A 34 7.76 20.10 -23.82
CA GLN A 34 8.26 21.48 -23.76
C GLN A 34 9.61 21.67 -24.47
N GLY A 35 10.15 20.65 -25.14
CA GLY A 35 11.44 20.69 -25.83
C GLY A 35 12.65 20.79 -24.91
N ARG A 36 12.46 20.66 -23.59
CA ARG A 36 13.51 20.74 -22.56
C ARG A 36 14.27 19.42 -22.41
N LEU A 37 13.71 18.33 -22.94
CA LEU A 37 14.36 17.04 -23.08
C LEU A 37 14.11 16.46 -24.48
N ALA A 38 15.11 15.82 -25.09
CA ALA A 38 14.87 15.11 -26.34
C ALA A 38 13.89 13.96 -26.10
N ALA A 39 12.92 13.76 -27.00
CA ALA A 39 11.87 12.75 -26.83
C ALA A 39 12.43 11.33 -26.62
N LEU A 40 13.52 10.98 -27.30
CA LEU A 40 14.19 9.70 -27.14
C LEU A 40 14.83 9.54 -25.74
N GLU A 41 15.36 10.62 -25.19
CA GLU A 41 15.96 10.63 -23.85
C GLU A 41 14.90 10.56 -22.75
N ALA A 42 13.77 11.25 -22.95
CA ALA A 42 12.61 11.11 -22.07
C ALA A 42 12.09 9.67 -22.02
N LEU A 43 12.02 9.00 -23.18
CA LEU A 43 11.57 7.62 -23.28
C LEU A 43 12.51 6.67 -22.53
N ARG A 44 13.83 6.76 -22.76
CA ARG A 44 14.83 5.92 -22.06
C ARG A 44 14.76 6.07 -20.55
N ARG A 45 14.59 7.30 -20.05
CA ARG A 45 14.47 7.56 -18.61
C ARG A 45 13.15 7.03 -18.04
N ALA A 46 12.07 7.11 -18.80
CA ALA A 46 10.80 6.52 -18.42
C ALA A 46 10.89 4.99 -18.34
N GLU A 47 11.53 4.34 -19.32
CA GLU A 47 11.78 2.90 -19.32
C GLU A 47 12.60 2.48 -18.09
N ALA A 48 13.70 3.16 -17.80
CA ALA A 48 14.53 2.86 -16.64
C ALA A 48 13.78 2.98 -15.30
N GLU A 49 12.87 3.95 -15.17
CA GLU A 49 12.03 4.08 -13.98
C GLU A 49 11.01 2.95 -13.86
N VAL A 50 10.40 2.54 -14.98
CA VAL A 50 9.49 1.39 -15.01
C VAL A 50 10.25 0.11 -14.65
N ASP A 51 11.44 -0.10 -15.19
CA ASP A 51 12.29 -1.26 -14.88
C ASP A 51 12.68 -1.28 -13.40
N ALA A 52 13.08 -0.13 -12.84
CA ALA A 52 13.39 -0.01 -11.43
C ALA A 52 12.17 -0.31 -10.54
N TYR A 53 10.96 0.09 -10.97
CA TYR A 53 9.72 -0.25 -10.29
C TYR A 53 9.45 -1.76 -10.35
N LEU A 54 9.58 -2.38 -11.52
CA LEU A 54 9.39 -3.81 -11.68
C LEU A 54 10.42 -4.63 -10.89
N ALA A 55 11.67 -4.19 -10.83
CA ALA A 55 12.72 -4.81 -10.02
C ALA A 55 12.40 -4.74 -8.51
N ARG A 56 11.93 -3.58 -8.02
CA ARG A 56 11.46 -3.44 -6.63
C ARG A 56 10.30 -4.39 -6.32
N GLN A 57 9.35 -4.52 -7.25
CA GLN A 57 8.22 -5.45 -7.12
C GLN A 57 8.68 -6.93 -7.15
N ALA A 58 9.64 -7.28 -8.00
CA ALA A 58 10.20 -8.63 -8.07
C ALA A 58 10.95 -9.00 -6.78
N GLN A 59 11.78 -8.10 -6.26
CA GLN A 59 12.47 -8.28 -4.97
C GLN A 59 11.49 -8.43 -3.81
N ALA A 60 10.42 -7.63 -3.78
CA ALA A 60 9.34 -7.76 -2.80
C ALA A 60 8.67 -9.14 -2.89
N ARG A 61 8.34 -9.61 -4.10
CA ARG A 61 7.77 -10.94 -4.33
C ARG A 61 8.71 -12.05 -3.87
N ASP A 62 9.99 -11.99 -4.23
CA ASP A 62 10.96 -13.02 -3.86
C ASP A 62 11.21 -13.06 -2.35
N ALA A 63 11.27 -11.90 -1.69
CA ALA A 63 11.33 -11.79 -0.24
C ALA A 63 10.06 -12.36 0.42
N GLU A 64 8.89 -12.13 -0.17
CA GLU A 64 7.64 -12.67 0.33
C GLU A 64 7.56 -14.20 0.18
N VAL A 65 7.97 -14.75 -0.96
CA VAL A 65 8.02 -16.20 -1.19
C VAL A 65 8.94 -16.87 -0.16
N ARG A 66 10.10 -16.25 0.14
CA ARG A 66 11.00 -16.74 1.20
C ARG A 66 10.34 -16.67 2.58
N ALA A 67 9.74 -15.53 2.94
CA ALA A 67 9.06 -15.35 4.23
C ALA A 67 7.84 -16.27 4.42
N ALA A 68 7.13 -16.61 3.34
CA ALA A 68 6.03 -17.57 3.37
C ALA A 68 6.52 -19.03 3.50
N GLY A 69 7.69 -19.35 2.94
CA GLY A 69 8.34 -20.65 3.07
C GLY A 69 8.76 -20.99 4.50
N GLU A 70 9.29 -20.00 5.22
CA GLU A 70 9.78 -20.16 6.61
C GLU A 70 8.68 -20.46 7.64
N GLY A 71 7.40 -20.31 7.28
CA GLY A 71 6.25 -20.60 8.16
C GLY A 71 5.45 -21.87 7.81
N LYS A 72 5.80 -22.59 6.74
CA LYS A 72 4.99 -23.71 6.23
C LYS A 72 5.41 -25.03 6.86
N VAL A 73 5.03 -25.26 8.13
CA VAL A 73 4.96 -26.62 8.69
C VAL A 73 3.80 -27.37 8.01
N ALA A 74 4.07 -28.60 7.58
CA ALA A 74 3.24 -29.36 6.64
C ALA A 74 1.82 -29.69 7.12
N ALA A 75 0.90 -29.55 6.16
CA ALA A 75 -0.42 -30.16 5.93
C ALA A 75 -1.00 -31.14 6.98
N ASP A 76 -2.05 -30.67 7.69
CA ASP A 76 -3.36 -31.36 7.74
C ASP A 76 -4.47 -30.41 8.29
N PRO A 77 -5.29 -29.77 7.44
CA PRO A 77 -6.32 -28.85 7.92
C PRO A 77 -7.62 -29.58 8.24
N ARG A 78 -7.81 -29.95 9.51
CA ARG A 78 -9.16 -30.15 10.05
C ARG A 78 -9.94 -28.82 9.99
N PRO A 79 -11.22 -28.80 9.58
CA PRO A 79 -11.99 -27.58 9.28
C PRO A 79 -12.11 -26.57 10.44
N THR A 80 -11.87 -27.00 11.67
CA THR A 80 -11.98 -26.18 12.90
C THR A 80 -10.77 -25.26 13.13
N SER A 81 -9.66 -25.42 12.40
CA SER A 81 -8.45 -24.61 12.60
C SER A 81 -8.51 -23.22 11.94
N ALA A 82 -9.31 -23.01 10.89
CA ALA A 82 -9.30 -21.76 10.13
C ALA A 82 -9.98 -20.61 10.89
N GLN A 83 -11.07 -20.90 11.62
CA GLN A 83 -11.75 -19.92 12.47
C GLN A 83 -10.89 -19.59 13.69
N ALA A 84 -10.34 -20.60 14.36
CA ALA A 84 -9.49 -20.42 15.54
C ALA A 84 -8.18 -19.67 15.21
N ALA A 85 -7.57 -19.92 14.05
CA ALA A 85 -6.36 -19.22 13.61
C ALA A 85 -6.58 -17.71 13.36
N ARG A 86 -7.82 -17.28 13.07
CA ARG A 86 -8.19 -15.87 12.92
C ARG A 86 -8.30 -15.14 14.25
N THR A 87 -8.64 -15.84 15.33
CA THR A 87 -8.83 -15.26 16.67
C THR A 87 -7.52 -15.21 17.48
N ILE A 88 -6.49 -15.95 17.07
CA ILE A 88 -5.18 -15.94 17.74
C ILE A 88 -4.47 -14.62 17.43
N ALA A 89 -3.96 -13.96 18.47
CA ALA A 89 -3.15 -12.75 18.34
C ALA A 89 -2.04 -12.89 17.27
N PRO A 90 -1.71 -11.83 16.53
CA PRO A 90 -0.61 -11.89 15.56
C PRO A 90 0.68 -12.37 16.24
N ARG A 91 1.34 -13.37 15.64
CA ARG A 91 2.64 -13.83 16.13
C ARG A 91 3.72 -12.83 15.72
N VAL A 92 4.64 -12.51 16.64
CA VAL A 92 5.77 -11.63 16.38
C VAL A 92 6.57 -12.14 15.18
N GLY A 93 7.07 -11.22 14.34
CA GLY A 93 7.83 -11.54 13.13
C GLY A 93 6.98 -11.95 11.92
N THR A 94 5.68 -12.19 12.07
CA THR A 94 4.81 -12.51 10.92
C THR A 94 4.43 -11.27 10.11
N GLN A 95 4.06 -11.48 8.84
CA GLN A 95 3.50 -10.42 7.98
C GLN A 95 2.28 -9.72 8.62
N ARG A 96 1.44 -10.47 9.35
CA ARG A 96 0.28 -9.94 10.06
C ARG A 96 0.68 -8.99 11.19
N ALA A 97 1.70 -9.36 11.96
CA ALA A 97 2.28 -8.50 13.00
C ALA A 97 2.89 -7.22 12.41
N ARG A 98 3.60 -7.32 11.27
CA ARG A 98 4.18 -6.15 10.57
C ARG A 98 3.10 -5.18 10.06
N ILE A 99 2.00 -5.70 9.52
CA ILE A 99 0.86 -4.88 9.08
C ILE A 99 0.21 -4.17 10.26
N LEU A 100 -0.07 -4.88 11.37
CA LEU A 100 -0.69 -4.27 12.54
C LEU A 100 0.22 -3.20 13.17
N ALA A 101 1.52 -3.47 13.28
CA ALA A 101 2.50 -2.50 13.78
C ALA A 101 2.47 -1.21 12.95
N ALA A 102 2.53 -1.32 11.61
CA ALA A 102 2.46 -0.15 10.73
C ALA A 102 1.14 0.61 10.88
N ILE A 103 -0.01 -0.08 10.98
CA ILE A 103 -1.30 0.58 11.21
C ILE A 103 -1.27 1.41 12.52
N VAL A 104 -0.68 0.87 13.60
CA VAL A 104 -0.58 1.57 14.88
C VAL A 104 0.39 2.75 14.80
N GLU A 105 1.61 2.52 14.29
CA GLU A 105 2.69 3.53 14.22
C GLU A 105 2.30 4.74 13.38
N TYR A 106 1.57 4.53 12.28
CA TYR A 106 1.19 5.61 11.35
C TYR A 106 -0.22 6.19 11.60
N GLY A 107 -0.94 5.73 12.63
CA GLY A 107 -2.30 6.21 12.90
C GLY A 107 -3.31 5.85 11.80
N GLY A 108 -3.08 4.72 11.13
CA GLY A 108 -3.93 4.15 10.11
C GLY A 108 -3.46 4.35 8.66
N LEU A 109 -3.60 3.29 7.87
CA LEU A 109 -3.08 3.19 6.51
C LEU A 109 -4.08 2.48 5.58
N THR A 110 -4.03 2.80 4.29
CA THR A 110 -4.71 2.01 3.26
C THR A 110 -3.94 0.74 2.92
N ASP A 111 -4.60 -0.24 2.28
CA ASP A 111 -3.91 -1.45 1.78
C ASP A 111 -2.75 -1.08 0.82
N HIS A 112 -2.92 -0.02 0.03
CA HIS A 112 -1.88 0.47 -0.89
C HIS A 112 -0.69 1.07 -0.13
N GLU A 113 -0.95 1.92 0.85
CA GLU A 113 0.11 2.52 1.68
C GLU A 113 0.86 1.45 2.50
N LEU A 114 0.15 0.42 2.98
CA LEU A 114 0.73 -0.73 3.65
C LEU A 114 1.69 -1.50 2.73
N ALA A 115 1.27 -1.77 1.49
CA ALA A 115 2.09 -2.44 0.50
C ALA A 115 3.37 -1.65 0.20
N GLU A 116 3.24 -0.35 -0.07
CA GLU A 116 4.39 0.51 -0.37
C GLU A 116 5.36 0.63 0.82
N ARG A 117 4.85 0.83 2.04
CA ARG A 117 5.68 1.02 3.24
C ARG A 117 6.39 -0.26 3.68
N LEU A 118 5.72 -1.40 3.58
CA LEU A 118 6.25 -2.67 4.06
C LEU A 118 7.04 -3.42 2.98
N GLY A 119 7.08 -2.90 1.75
CA GLY A 119 7.65 -3.60 0.60
C GLY A 119 6.92 -4.92 0.33
N MET A 120 5.60 -4.93 0.50
CA MET A 120 4.74 -6.09 0.32
C MET A 120 3.89 -5.94 -0.94
N LEU A 121 3.42 -7.05 -1.51
CA LEU A 121 2.45 -7.00 -2.60
C LEU A 121 1.03 -6.74 -2.07
N ASP A 122 0.21 -6.03 -2.85
CA ASP A 122 -1.19 -5.72 -2.49
C ASP A 122 -2.02 -6.99 -2.22
N ASN A 123 -1.81 -8.05 -3.02
CA ASN A 123 -2.48 -9.35 -2.87
C ASN A 123 -2.05 -10.11 -1.60
N SER A 124 -0.98 -9.65 -0.94
CA SER A 124 -0.45 -10.21 0.29
C SER A 124 -0.93 -9.39 1.48
N VAL A 125 -0.99 -8.07 1.36
CA VAL A 125 -1.55 -7.19 2.41
C VAL A 125 -3.02 -7.52 2.67
N ARG A 126 -3.84 -7.58 1.63
CA ARG A 126 -5.30 -7.76 1.72
C ARG A 126 -5.73 -8.95 2.60
N PRO A 127 -5.28 -10.19 2.37
CA PRO A 127 -5.70 -11.33 3.20
C PRO A 127 -5.27 -11.17 4.66
N ARG A 128 -4.07 -10.67 4.96
CA ARG A 128 -3.62 -10.50 6.36
C ARG A 128 -4.34 -9.35 7.05
N ARG A 129 -4.66 -8.29 6.33
CA ARG A 129 -5.53 -7.21 6.82
C ARG A 129 -6.93 -7.76 7.14
N THR A 130 -7.52 -8.58 6.26
CA THR A 130 -8.81 -9.24 6.53
C THR A 130 -8.75 -10.14 7.76
N GLU A 131 -7.66 -10.88 7.96
CA GLU A 131 -7.43 -11.66 9.18
C GLU A 131 -7.37 -10.78 10.43
N LEU A 132 -6.68 -9.63 10.38
CA LEU A 132 -6.62 -8.68 11.50
C LEU A 132 -7.99 -8.12 11.85
N VAL A 133 -8.80 -7.78 10.84
CA VAL A 133 -10.18 -7.32 11.03
C VAL A 133 -11.03 -8.44 11.63
N SER A 134 -10.92 -9.66 11.09
CA SER A 134 -11.66 -10.82 11.60
C SER A 134 -11.26 -11.19 13.03
N GLY A 135 -10.01 -10.94 13.40
CA GLY A 135 -9.48 -11.15 14.75
C GLY A 135 -9.72 -9.99 15.71
N GLY A 136 -10.36 -8.90 15.27
CA GLY A 136 -10.67 -7.74 16.10
C GLY A 136 -9.47 -6.84 16.43
N PHE A 137 -8.37 -6.92 15.67
CA PHE A 137 -7.16 -6.10 15.88
C PHE A 137 -7.11 -4.83 15.01
N ALA A 138 -7.87 -4.80 13.92
CA ALA A 138 -8.00 -3.64 13.04
C ALA A 138 -9.47 -3.45 12.65
N ALA A 139 -9.83 -2.23 12.29
CA ALA A 139 -11.18 -1.86 11.86
C ALA A 139 -11.14 -0.87 10.70
N ASP A 140 -12.25 -0.81 9.96
CA ASP A 140 -12.49 0.27 9.01
C ASP A 140 -12.62 1.58 9.80
N SER A 141 -11.81 2.58 9.45
CA SER A 141 -11.81 3.86 10.12
C SER A 141 -12.94 4.80 9.70
N GLY A 142 -13.71 4.43 8.67
CA GLY A 142 -14.67 5.30 7.98
C GLY A 142 -14.03 6.35 7.09
N ARG A 143 -12.69 6.42 7.04
CA ARG A 143 -11.93 7.35 6.18
C ARG A 143 -11.47 6.65 4.91
N VAL A 144 -11.39 7.42 3.83
CA VAL A 144 -10.82 6.97 2.55
C VAL A 144 -9.70 7.89 2.09
N ARG A 145 -8.71 7.33 1.39
CA ARG A 145 -7.66 8.07 0.69
C ARG A 145 -7.62 7.64 -0.77
N THR A 146 -7.42 8.60 -1.67
CA THR A 146 -7.38 8.33 -3.11
C THR A 146 -5.95 8.01 -3.54
N HIS A 147 -5.77 6.82 -4.14
CA HIS A 147 -4.51 6.40 -4.74
C HIS A 147 -4.77 5.94 -6.17
N ARG A 148 -3.99 6.43 -7.13
CA ARG A 148 -4.09 6.08 -8.55
C ARG A 148 -5.53 6.24 -9.11
N GLY A 149 -6.21 7.31 -8.66
CA GLY A 149 -7.59 7.61 -9.07
C GLY A 149 -8.67 6.73 -8.44
N THR A 150 -8.33 5.81 -7.54
CA THR A 150 -9.28 4.94 -6.83
C THR A 150 -9.30 5.29 -5.35
N ALA A 151 -10.47 5.27 -4.72
CA ALA A 151 -10.61 5.46 -3.27
C ALA A 151 -10.31 4.16 -2.52
N TRP A 152 -9.49 4.24 -1.47
CA TRP A 152 -9.11 3.10 -0.62
C TRP A 152 -9.45 3.40 0.83
N VAL A 153 -9.99 2.40 1.52
CA VAL A 153 -10.29 2.48 2.96
C VAL A 153 -9.00 2.60 3.76
N VAL A 154 -9.00 3.51 4.73
CA VAL A 154 -7.97 3.61 5.76
C VAL A 154 -8.33 2.64 6.89
N TRP A 155 -7.43 1.73 7.21
CA TRP A 155 -7.56 0.81 8.32
C TRP A 155 -6.90 1.39 9.56
N GLU A 156 -7.57 1.29 10.70
CA GLU A 156 -7.03 1.71 11.99
C GLU A 156 -6.98 0.53 12.96
N ALA A 157 -6.09 0.61 13.94
CA ALA A 157 -6.01 -0.40 14.98
C ALA A 157 -7.18 -0.24 15.95
N THR A 158 -7.74 -1.36 16.40
CA THR A 158 -8.68 -1.35 17.53
C THR A 158 -7.94 -1.15 18.85
N GLU A 159 -8.66 -1.10 19.97
CA GLU A 159 -8.01 -1.04 21.27
C GLU A 159 -7.20 -2.31 21.56
N GLU A 160 -7.72 -3.48 21.17
CA GLU A 160 -7.04 -4.76 21.24
C GLU A 160 -5.77 -4.76 20.39
N GLY A 161 -5.83 -4.20 19.17
CA GLY A 161 -4.68 -4.00 18.29
C GLY A 161 -3.60 -3.13 18.92
N ARG A 162 -3.99 -2.00 19.51
CA ARG A 162 -3.06 -1.10 20.21
C ARG A 162 -2.48 -1.75 21.48
N ALA A 163 -3.30 -2.47 22.25
CA ALA A 163 -2.86 -3.17 23.46
C ALA A 163 -1.83 -4.26 23.14
N TRP A 164 -2.06 -5.03 22.08
CA TRP A 164 -1.09 -6.01 21.58
C TRP A 164 0.22 -5.34 21.14
N TRP A 165 0.17 -4.20 20.46
CA TRP A 165 1.40 -3.49 20.07
C TRP A 165 2.17 -2.96 21.28
N ARG A 166 1.46 -2.39 22.27
CA ARG A 166 2.06 -1.92 23.53
C ARG A 166 2.73 -3.05 24.30
N SER A 167 2.16 -4.26 24.32
CA SER A 167 2.77 -5.39 25.04
C SER A 167 4.09 -5.85 24.41
N LEU A 168 4.27 -5.69 23.09
CA LEU A 168 5.54 -5.95 22.43
C LEU A 168 6.61 -4.92 22.78
N LEU A 169 6.24 -3.63 22.87
CA LEU A 169 7.17 -2.57 23.25
C LEU A 169 7.55 -2.61 24.74
N GLY A 170 6.64 -3.06 25.61
CA GLY A 170 6.87 -3.19 27.05
C GLY A 170 7.64 -4.44 27.48
N GLY A 171 7.89 -5.39 26.56
CA GLY A 171 8.68 -6.61 26.80
C GLY A 171 10.16 -6.49 26.43
N ALA A 172 10.62 -5.32 25.99
CA ALA A 172 12.01 -5.04 25.60
C ALA A 172 12.81 -4.34 26.73
N ALA A 173 12.56 -4.72 27.98
CA ALA A 173 13.28 -4.23 29.16
C ALA A 173 14.22 -5.32 29.72
#